data_AF-A0A2V5Y3I7-F1
#
_entry.id   AF-A0A2V5Y3I7-F1
#
_cell.length_a   1.000
_cell.length_b   1.000
_cell.length_c   1.000
_cell.angle_alpha   90.00
_cell.angle_beta   90.00
_cell.angle_gamma   90.00
#
_symmetry.space_group_name_H-M   'P 1'
#
loop_
_entity.id
_entity.type
_entity.pdbx_description
1 polymer ?
#
loop_
_entity_poly.entity_id
_entity_poly.type
_entity_poly.pdbx_seq_one_letter_code
_entity_poly.pdbx_strand_id
1 'polypeptide(L)' 'MSHIKWITVVLAIFLFVGCKEKPKTSDTKGKDEARQSTRTLEAADLVGYDGKHLRKSTDRVLDANDKHNQDIQKALDDNK' A
#
# COMPACT_ATOMS: atom_id res chain seq x y z
N MET A 1 12.41 -42.19 -15.85
CA MET A 1 11.21 -41.45 -16.35
C MET A 1 10.29 -40.92 -15.24
N SER A 2 10.57 -41.13 -13.95
CA SER A 2 9.67 -40.73 -12.85
C SER A 2 9.87 -39.29 -12.32
N HIS A 3 11.08 -38.73 -12.43
CA HIS A 3 11.41 -37.40 -11.87
C HIS A 3 10.91 -36.22 -12.71
N ILE A 4 10.78 -36.40 -14.03
CA ILE A 4 10.28 -35.35 -14.95
C ILE A 4 8.84 -34.96 -14.60
N LYS A 5 8.03 -35.92 -14.13
CA LYS A 5 6.63 -35.70 -13.73
C LYS A 5 6.51 -34.88 -12.44
N TRP A 6 7.53 -34.95 -11.57
CA TRP A 6 7.56 -34.16 -10.34
C TRP A 6 7.98 -32.71 -10.61
N ILE A 7 8.94 -32.50 -11.50
CA ILE A 7 9.43 -31.17 -11.87
C ILE A 7 8.31 -30.33 -12.51
N THR A 8 7.48 -30.94 -13.36
CA THR A 8 6.33 -30.24 -13.98
C THR A 8 5.26 -29.84 -12.98
N VAL A 9 5.01 -30.63 -11.94
CA VAL A 9 4.03 -30.29 -10.89
C VAL A 9 4.53 -29.10 -10.05
N VAL A 10 5.80 -29.10 -9.66
CA VAL A 10 6.37 -27.98 -8.89
C VAL A 10 6.36 -26.69 -9.70
N LEU A 11 6.71 -26.76 -10.99
CA LEU A 11 6.70 -25.59 -11.87
C LEU A 11 5.29 -25.00 -12.04
N ALA A 12 4.27 -25.84 -12.16
CA ALA A 12 2.88 -25.40 -12.28
C ALA A 12 2.37 -24.67 -11.02
N ILE A 13 2.78 -25.13 -9.83
CA ILE A 13 2.43 -24.47 -8.55
C ILE A 13 3.09 -23.09 -8.46
N PHE A 14 4.36 -22.97 -8.87
CA PHE A 14 5.07 -21.68 -8.89
C PHE A 14 4.41 -20.66 -9.84
N LEU A 15 3.94 -21.10 -11.00
CA LEU A 15 3.23 -20.23 -11.96
C LEU A 15 1.89 -19.72 -11.40
N PHE A 16 1.20 -20.53 -10.59
CA PHE A 16 -0.08 -20.12 -9.97
C PHE A 16 0.10 -19.13 -8.82
N VAL A 17 1.18 -19.23 -8.04
CA VAL A 17 1.47 -18.29 -6.94
C VAL A 17 1.88 -16.90 -7.47
N GLY A 18 2.43 -16.83 -8.69
CA GLY A 18 2.87 -15.59 -9.33
C GLY A 18 1.76 -14.69 -9.87
N CYS A 19 0.53 -15.21 -10.04
CA CYS A 19 -0.60 -14.43 -10.55
C CYS A 19 -1.49 -13.95 -9.40
N LYS A 20 -0.94 -13.15 -8.49
CA LYS A 20 -1.78 -12.37 -7.58
C LYS A 20 -2.24 -11.12 -8.31
N GLU A 21 -3.51 -11.10 -8.70
CA GLU A 21 -4.21 -9.87 -9.06
C GLU A 21 -3.94 -8.82 -7.97
N LYS A 22 -3.46 -7.66 -8.41
CA LYS A 22 -3.22 -6.52 -7.54
C LYS A 22 -4.59 -6.16 -6.93
N PRO A 23 -4.76 -6.15 -5.60
CA PRO A 23 -6.02 -5.70 -5.04
C PRO A 23 -6.21 -4.24 -5.47
N LYS A 24 -7.31 -3.98 -6.17
CA LYS A 24 -7.77 -2.62 -6.43
C LYS A 24 -8.02 -2.00 -5.07
N THR A 25 -7.13 -1.10 -4.65
CA THR A 25 -7.30 -0.31 -3.44
C THR A 25 -8.57 0.51 -3.64
N SER A 26 -9.65 0.10 -2.99
CA SER A 26 -10.85 0.93 -2.84
C SER A 26 -10.42 2.19 -2.08
N ASP A 27 -10.35 3.30 -2.82
CA ASP A 27 -10.32 4.65 -2.30
C ASP A 27 -11.62 4.95 -1.55
N THR A 28 -11.74 4.42 -0.34
CA THR A 28 -12.63 4.98 0.67
C THR A 28 -11.74 5.47 1.80
N LYS A 29 -10.98 6.52 1.48
CA LYS A 29 -10.20 7.29 2.45
C LYS A 29 -11.17 8.10 3.31
N GLY A 30 -11.88 7.40 4.19
CA GLY A 30 -12.57 7.99 5.32
C GLY A 30 -11.52 8.69 6.16
N LYS A 31 -11.62 10.02 6.21
CA LYS A 31 -10.68 10.96 6.84
C LYS A 31 -10.45 10.73 8.35
N ASP A 32 -11.09 9.73 8.97
CA ASP A 32 -11.03 9.49 10.41
C ASP A 32 -10.31 8.18 10.80
N GLU A 33 -9.90 7.35 9.84
CA GLU A 33 -8.99 6.25 10.13
C GLU A 33 -7.56 6.66 9.79
N ALA A 34 -6.80 7.05 10.81
CA ALA A 34 -5.35 7.21 10.67
C ALA A 34 -4.78 6.04 9.85
N ARG A 35 -4.16 6.36 8.72
CA ARG A 35 -3.69 5.43 7.69
C ARG A 35 -3.03 4.24 8.41
N GLN A 36 -3.51 3.00 8.25
CA GLN A 36 -2.95 1.86 9.00
C GLN A 36 -1.43 1.74 8.84
N SER A 37 -0.91 2.18 7.68
CA SER A 37 0.52 2.26 7.37
C SER A 37 1.33 3.17 8.31
N THR A 38 0.75 4.22 8.90
CA THR A 38 1.44 5.16 9.79
C THR A 38 1.22 4.83 11.27
N ARG A 39 0.42 3.81 11.59
CA ARG A 39 0.15 3.37 12.97
C ARG A 39 1.42 2.92 13.70
N THR A 40 2.40 2.40 12.99
CA THR A 40 3.70 2.00 13.54
C THR A 40 4.49 3.17 14.13
N LEU A 41 4.23 4.41 13.69
CA LEU A 41 4.88 5.60 14.26
C LEU A 41 4.45 5.86 15.70
N GLU A 42 3.26 5.43 16.12
CA GLU A 42 2.85 5.54 17.53
C GLU A 42 3.75 4.69 18.45
N ALA A 43 4.40 3.65 17.94
CA ALA A 43 5.33 2.84 18.73
C ALA A 43 6.60 3.61 19.14
N ALA A 44 6.87 4.77 18.54
CA ALA A 44 7.95 5.66 18.98
C ALA A 44 7.72 6.21 20.40
N ASP A 45 6.47 6.22 20.89
CA ASP A 45 6.13 6.51 22.29
C ASP A 45 6.88 5.58 23.26
N LEU A 46 7.13 4.33 22.87
CA LEU A 46 7.84 3.35 23.69
C LEU A 46 9.31 3.69 23.94
N VAL A 47 9.90 4.49 23.05
CA VAL A 47 11.30 4.92 23.13
C VAL A 47 11.43 6.40 23.52
N GLY A 48 10.34 7.02 24.00
CA GLY A 48 10.33 8.37 24.57
C GLY A 48 10.10 9.51 23.58
N TYR A 49 9.74 9.21 22.32
CA TYR A 49 9.33 10.23 21.33
C TYR A 49 7.81 10.34 21.27
N ASP A 50 7.25 11.49 20.87
CA ASP A 50 5.80 11.62 20.64
C ASP A 50 5.41 11.01 19.28
N GLY A 51 5.17 9.70 19.29
CA GLY A 51 4.76 8.89 18.15
C GLY A 51 3.39 9.27 17.60
N LYS A 52 2.48 9.78 18.43
CA LYS A 52 1.18 10.31 17.97
C LYS A 52 1.35 11.56 17.14
N HIS A 53 2.19 12.49 17.59
CA HIS A 53 2.50 13.69 16.85
C HIS A 53 3.25 13.37 15.55
N LEU A 54 4.17 12.40 15.59
CA LEU A 54 4.88 11.91 14.41
C LEU A 54 3.91 11.30 13.38
N ARG A 55 2.96 10.47 13.83
CA ARG A 55 1.90 9.94 12.97
C ARG A 55 1.08 11.05 12.33
N LYS A 56 0.58 11.99 13.14
CA LYS A 56 -0.25 13.12 12.66
C LYS A 56 0.48 14.01 11.67
N SER A 57 1.78 14.25 11.88
CA SER A 57 2.60 15.01 10.93
C SER A 57 2.73 14.28 9.60
N THR A 58 3.03 12.99 9.66
CA THR A 58 3.18 12.14 8.47
C THR A 58 1.86 12.05 7.68
N ASP A 59 0.74 11.82 8.37
CA ASP A 59 -0.59 11.75 7.74
C ASP A 59 -0.93 13.05 6.98
N ARG A 60 -0.61 14.23 7.55
CA ARG A 60 -0.83 15.52 6.86
C ARG A 60 -0.04 15.65 5.56
N VAL A 61 1.22 15.21 5.54
CA VAL A 61 2.06 15.25 4.33
C VAL A 61 1.51 14.30 3.28
N LEU A 62 1.12 13.10 3.70
CA LEU A 62 0.54 12.09 2.83
C LEU A 62 -0.81 12.54 2.23
N ASP A 63 -1.64 13.23 3.01
CA ASP A 63 -2.89 13.81 2.53
C ASP A 63 -2.65 14.90 1.48
N ALA A 64 -1.66 15.77 1.71
CA ALA A 64 -1.28 16.80 0.75
C ALA A 64 -0.74 16.18 -0.55
N ASN A 65 0.04 15.10 -0.44
CA ASN A 65 0.57 14.38 -1.59
C ASN A 65 -0.54 13.70 -2.41
N ASP A 66 -1.47 13.00 -1.75
CA ASP A 66 -2.59 12.35 -2.43
C ASP A 66 -3.45 13.39 -3.16
N LYS A 67 -3.72 14.55 -2.53
CA LYS A 67 -4.44 15.65 -3.17
C LYS A 67 -3.69 16.16 -4.41
N HIS A 68 -2.39 16.40 -4.29
CA HIS A 68 -1.58 16.86 -5.41
C HIS A 68 -1.58 15.85 -6.58
N ASN A 69 -1.50 14.55 -6.27
CA ASN A 69 -1.54 13.51 -7.29
C ASN A 69 -2.91 13.43 -7.97
N GLN A 70 -4.01 13.62 -7.23
CA GLN A 70 -5.36 13.74 -7.79
C GLN A 70 -5.49 14.95 -8.72
N ASP A 71 -4.93 16.10 -8.33
CA ASP A 71 -4.96 17.32 -9.15
C ASP A 71 -4.20 17.12 -10.48
N ILE A 72 -3.04 16.44 -10.45
CA ILE A 72 -2.28 16.08 -11.66
C ILE A 72 -3.07 15.12 -12.53
N GLN A 73 -3.63 14.05 -11.95
CA GLN A 73 -4.40 13.06 -12.71
C GLN A 73 -5.58 13.71 -13.42
N LYS A 74 -6.30 14.59 -12.70
CA LYS A 74 -7.39 15.38 -13.29
C LYS A 74 -6.90 16.28 -14.43
N ALA A 75 -5.77 16.97 -14.27
CA ALA A 75 -5.23 17.81 -15.33
C ALA A 75 -4.80 17.03 -16.58
N LEU A 76 -4.32 15.79 -16.41
CA LEU A 76 -3.99 14.88 -17.51
C LEU A 76 -5.25 14.38 -18.22
N ASP A 77 -6.27 14.00 -17.46
CA ASP A 77 -7.55 13.53 -18.02
C ASP A 77 -8.30 14.66 -18.74
N ASP A 78 -8.24 15.89 -18.23
CA ASP A 78 -8.83 17.08 -18.85
C ASP A 78 -8.11 17.49 -20.16
N ASN A 79 -6.86 17.04 -20.40
CA ASN A 79 -6.06 17.34 -21.61
C ASN A 79 -6.11 16.22 -22.68
N LYS A 80 -6.92 15.18 -22.48
CA LYS A 80 -7.03 14.03 -23.37
C LYS A 80 -8.25 14.11 -24.26
#